data_AF-A0A3Q3VWA1-F1
#
_entry.id   AF-A0A3Q3VWA1-F1
#
_cell.length_a   1.000
_cell.length_b   1.000
_cell.length_c   1.000
_cell.angle_alpha   90.00
_cell.angle_beta   90.00
_cell.angle_gamma   90.00
#
_symmetry.space_group_name_H-M   'P 1'
#
loop_
_entity.id
_entity.type
_entity.pdbx_description
1 polymer ?
#
loop_
_entity_poly.entity_id
_entity_poly.type
_entity_poly.pdbx_seq_one_letter_code
_entity_poly.pdbx_strand_id
1 'polypeptide(L)'
;MPVDTKRVRGPEVSQSPSLFLCKPAKTLPPDGLRADGRQRDQVDVRPVFVRCGLVSQAKGSAYIEAGNTKLICCVYGPRETERKDETDMKCGRLTTDMRFTPFSCQERGSWIQGSHDKDLSLMLHESLQPALCLHKYPHAGIEMYDLVLSCSIRQDGTSYVVDPSYMEENSHSLVDSENQGGLTVAYLPSLNQISGLQSDGDMTEDTLTAGVRTCIEGCFKIYPVIQHALARAVRRAAPPPSES
;
A
#
# COMPACT_ATOMS: atom_id res chain seq x y z
N MET A 1 -28.71 11.78 -12.86
CA MET A 1 -27.49 12.14 -12.10
C MET A 1 -27.02 13.51 -12.58
N PRO A 2 -26.42 14.36 -11.71
CA PRO A 2 -25.91 15.65 -12.16
C PRO A 2 -24.84 15.45 -13.25
N VAL A 3 -25.04 16.07 -14.41
CA VAL A 3 -24.09 16.01 -15.53
C VAL A 3 -22.85 16.83 -15.15
N ASP A 4 -21.68 16.21 -15.22
CA ASP A 4 -20.40 16.90 -14.95
C ASP A 4 -20.13 17.95 -16.05
N THR A 5 -20.26 19.23 -15.69
CA THR A 5 -20.05 20.36 -16.62
C THR A 5 -18.59 20.77 -16.73
N LYS A 6 -17.69 20.26 -15.87
CA LYS A 6 -16.26 20.63 -15.85
C LYS A 6 -15.41 19.72 -16.74
N ARG A 7 -16.01 18.71 -17.37
CA ARG A 7 -15.31 17.69 -18.16
C ARG A 7 -15.92 17.52 -19.55
N VAL A 8 -15.14 16.87 -20.41
CA VAL A 8 -15.60 16.44 -21.74
C VAL A 8 -16.80 15.52 -21.57
N ARG A 9 -17.87 15.81 -22.32
CA ARG A 9 -19.08 15.00 -22.32
C ARG A 9 -18.81 13.67 -23.00
N GLY A 10 -18.67 12.63 -22.19
CA GLY A 10 -18.59 11.24 -22.64
C GLY A 10 -19.97 10.58 -22.71
N PRO A 11 -20.02 9.28 -23.10
CA PRO A 11 -21.22 8.48 -22.96
C PRO A 11 -21.63 8.36 -21.47
N GLU A 12 -22.93 8.20 -21.19
CA GLU A 12 -23.43 8.08 -19.83
C GLU A 12 -22.95 6.81 -19.11
N VAL A 13 -22.76 5.73 -19.87
CA VAL A 13 -22.29 4.43 -19.36
C VAL A 13 -21.17 3.93 -20.26
N SER A 14 -20.13 3.37 -19.64
CA SER A 14 -19.04 2.67 -20.30
C SER A 14 -18.82 1.34 -19.59
N GLN A 15 -18.95 0.22 -20.30
CA GLN A 15 -18.71 -1.11 -19.74
C GLN A 15 -17.36 -1.65 -20.24
N SER A 16 -16.66 -2.37 -19.37
CA SER A 16 -15.39 -2.99 -19.72
C SER A 16 -15.63 -4.21 -20.64
N PRO A 17 -14.85 -4.41 -21.72
CA PRO A 17 -14.99 -5.58 -22.58
C PRO A 17 -14.73 -6.91 -21.84
N SER A 18 -14.00 -6.86 -20.71
CA SER A 18 -13.71 -8.00 -19.85
C SER A 18 -14.93 -8.69 -19.27
N LEU A 19 -16.07 -8.00 -19.16
CA LEU A 19 -17.33 -8.58 -18.70
C LEU A 19 -17.95 -9.54 -19.73
N PHE A 20 -17.70 -9.29 -21.02
CA PHE A 20 -18.22 -10.10 -22.11
C PHE A 20 -17.30 -11.27 -22.48
N LEU A 21 -16.11 -11.32 -21.89
CA LEU A 21 -15.20 -12.44 -22.01
C LEU A 21 -15.63 -13.53 -21.01
N CYS A 22 -16.03 -14.70 -21.53
CA CYS A 22 -16.27 -15.88 -20.71
C CYS A 22 -14.93 -16.38 -20.17
N LYS A 23 -14.55 -15.91 -18.98
CA LYS A 23 -13.32 -16.36 -18.33
C LYS A 23 -13.61 -17.72 -17.68
N PRO A 24 -12.89 -18.81 -18.02
CA PRO A 24 -12.91 -19.98 -17.15
C PRO A 24 -12.43 -19.54 -15.78
N ALA A 25 -13.09 -20.00 -14.72
CA ALA A 25 -12.63 -19.77 -13.36
C ALA A 25 -11.19 -20.29 -13.27
N LYS A 26 -10.24 -19.36 -13.11
CA LYS A 26 -8.83 -19.72 -13.03
C LYS A 26 -8.61 -20.36 -11.68
N THR A 27 -8.61 -21.69 -11.66
CA THR A 27 -8.17 -22.45 -10.49
C THR A 27 -6.70 -22.18 -10.30
N LEU A 28 -6.35 -21.75 -9.09
CA LEU A 28 -4.98 -21.77 -8.62
C LEU A 28 -4.48 -23.23 -8.73
N PRO A 29 -3.29 -23.49 -9.31
CA PRO A 29 -2.76 -24.84 -9.33
C PRO A 29 -2.68 -25.35 -7.89
N PRO A 30 -3.12 -26.60 -7.62
CA PRO A 30 -3.30 -27.11 -6.26
C PRO A 30 -1.98 -27.35 -5.52
N ASP A 31 -0.88 -27.53 -6.25
CA ASP A 31 0.47 -27.67 -5.68
C ASP A 31 1.52 -27.17 -6.69
N GLY A 32 2.41 -26.29 -6.24
CA GLY A 32 3.60 -25.89 -6.99
C GLY A 32 3.86 -24.39 -7.12
N LEU A 33 4.72 -24.08 -8.10
CA LEU A 33 5.17 -22.74 -8.47
C LEU A 33 3.97 -21.83 -8.80
N ARG A 34 3.97 -20.62 -8.25
CA ARG A 34 3.03 -19.55 -8.60
C ARG A 34 3.16 -19.21 -10.09
N ALA A 35 2.19 -18.47 -10.64
CA ALA A 35 2.26 -17.99 -12.03
C ALA A 35 3.55 -17.20 -12.32
N ASP A 36 4.10 -16.55 -11.31
CA ASP A 36 5.35 -15.78 -11.36
C ASP A 36 6.63 -16.63 -11.15
N GLY A 37 6.50 -17.94 -10.89
CA GLY A 37 7.62 -18.83 -10.55
C GLY A 37 8.07 -18.78 -9.08
N ARG A 38 7.35 -18.06 -8.21
CA ARG A 38 7.58 -18.01 -6.75
C ARG A 38 7.02 -19.25 -6.05
N GLN A 39 7.51 -19.60 -4.87
CA GLN A 39 6.97 -20.73 -4.10
C GLN A 39 5.80 -20.32 -3.20
N ARG A 40 4.86 -21.25 -2.97
CA ARG A 40 3.85 -21.13 -1.91
C ARG A 40 4.45 -21.53 -0.58
N ASP A 41 3.87 -21.06 0.52
CA ASP A 41 4.29 -21.38 1.90
C ASP A 41 5.72 -20.97 2.27
N GLN A 42 6.32 -20.09 1.46
CA GLN A 42 7.57 -19.41 1.75
C GLN A 42 7.35 -17.89 1.68
N VAL A 43 8.07 -17.16 2.53
CA VAL A 43 8.09 -15.70 2.55
C VAL A 43 8.84 -15.16 1.32
N ASP A 44 8.23 -15.20 0.15
CA ASP A 44 8.84 -14.73 -1.09
C ASP A 44 8.13 -13.49 -1.62
N VAL A 45 8.82 -12.35 -1.55
CA VAL A 45 8.30 -11.03 -1.91
C VAL A 45 8.63 -10.73 -3.37
N ARG A 46 7.73 -10.06 -4.10
CA ARG A 46 8.00 -9.64 -5.48
C ARG A 46 9.26 -8.75 -5.56
N PRO A 47 9.94 -8.72 -6.71
CA PRO A 47 11.04 -7.79 -6.92
C PRO A 47 10.55 -6.35 -6.72
N VAL A 48 11.17 -5.63 -5.77
CA VAL A 48 10.83 -4.25 -5.42
C VAL A 48 11.89 -3.30 -5.96
N PHE A 49 11.45 -2.28 -6.69
CA PHE A 49 12.27 -1.14 -7.09
C PHE A 49 11.76 0.12 -6.39
N VAL A 50 12.65 0.81 -5.67
CA VAL A 50 12.32 2.04 -4.95
C VAL A 50 13.24 3.17 -5.39
N ARG A 51 12.66 4.34 -5.65
CA ARG A 51 13.41 5.57 -5.96
C ARG A 51 12.78 6.76 -5.24
N CYS A 52 13.54 7.37 -4.33
CA CYS A 52 13.16 8.61 -3.67
C CYS A 52 13.59 9.83 -4.50
N GLY A 53 12.88 10.95 -4.36
CA GLY A 53 13.17 12.22 -5.03
C GLY A 53 12.83 12.24 -6.52
N LEU A 54 11.70 11.64 -6.92
CA LEU A 54 11.28 11.62 -8.33
C LEU A 54 10.59 12.93 -8.77
N VAL A 55 9.70 13.45 -7.93
CA VAL A 55 8.92 14.68 -8.18
C VAL A 55 9.62 15.86 -7.51
N SER A 56 10.01 16.86 -8.30
CA SER A 56 10.73 18.05 -7.84
C SER A 56 9.84 19.10 -7.16
N GLN A 57 8.55 19.13 -7.49
CA GLN A 57 7.59 20.10 -6.92
C GLN A 57 7.18 19.76 -5.48
N ALA A 58 7.35 18.51 -5.06
CA ALA A 58 7.04 18.06 -3.71
C ALA A 58 8.28 18.16 -2.81
N LYS A 59 8.08 18.43 -1.52
CA LYS A 59 9.19 18.49 -0.55
C LYS A 59 9.84 17.12 -0.35
N GLY A 60 9.03 16.07 -0.40
CA GLY A 60 9.48 14.69 -0.49
C GLY A 60 8.65 13.95 -1.53
N SER A 61 9.29 13.05 -2.27
CA SER A 61 8.58 12.16 -3.19
C SER A 61 9.25 10.80 -3.23
N ALA A 62 8.46 9.77 -3.49
CA ALA A 62 8.95 8.41 -3.63
C ALA A 62 8.15 7.69 -4.72
N TYR A 63 8.87 6.90 -5.51
CA TYR A 63 8.30 5.94 -6.45
C TYR A 63 8.66 4.54 -5.99
N ILE A 64 7.67 3.67 -5.96
CA ILE A 64 7.83 2.25 -5.64
C ILE A 64 7.15 1.41 -6.72
N GLU A 65 7.82 0.35 -7.09
CA GLU A 65 7.36 -0.66 -8.03
C GLU A 65 7.57 -2.04 -7.41
N ALA A 66 6.49 -2.80 -7.27
CA ALA A 66 6.50 -4.18 -6.78
C ALA A 66 5.73 -5.05 -7.80
N GLY A 67 6.47 -5.71 -8.70
CA GLY A 67 5.88 -6.36 -9.87
C GLY A 67 5.06 -5.38 -10.72
N ASN A 68 3.76 -5.63 -10.85
CA ASN A 68 2.84 -4.77 -11.62
C ASN A 68 2.27 -3.59 -10.81
N THR A 69 2.49 -3.57 -9.50
CA THR A 69 2.02 -2.49 -8.63
C THR A 69 3.01 -1.32 -8.69
N LYS A 70 2.55 -0.17 -9.20
CA LYS A 70 3.36 1.04 -9.31
C LYS A 70 2.69 2.18 -8.57
N LEU A 71 3.39 2.79 -7.63
CA LEU A 71 2.87 3.86 -6.79
C LEU A 71 3.83 5.05 -6.78
N ILE A 72 3.26 6.26 -6.81
CA ILE A 72 3.97 7.52 -6.59
C ILE A 72 3.38 8.16 -5.35
N CYS A 73 4.22 8.43 -4.36
CA CYS A 73 3.87 9.16 -3.16
C CYS A 73 4.55 10.53 -3.17
N CYS A 74 3.82 11.56 -2.78
CA CYS A 74 4.31 12.93 -2.63
C CYS A 74 3.94 13.44 -1.24
N VAL A 75 4.95 13.91 -0.52
CA VAL A 75 4.78 14.60 0.75
C VAL A 75 4.95 16.09 0.50
N TYR A 76 3.87 16.82 0.68
CA TYR A 76 3.94 18.27 0.78
C TYR A 76 4.26 18.59 2.23
N GLY A 77 5.28 19.43 2.40
CA GLY A 77 5.73 19.81 3.74
C GLY A 77 4.58 20.33 4.60
N PRO A 78 4.79 20.42 5.92
CA PRO A 78 3.79 20.92 6.84
C PRO A 78 3.34 22.30 6.38
N ARG A 79 2.03 22.43 6.17
CA ARG A 79 1.35 23.66 5.80
C ARG A 79 0.49 24.07 6.97
N GLU A 80 0.35 25.38 7.15
CA GLU A 80 -0.62 25.89 8.12
C GLU A 80 -2.03 25.50 7.65
N THR A 81 -2.79 24.84 8.53
CA THR A 81 -4.17 24.45 8.23
C THR A 81 -5.07 25.67 8.34
N GLU A 82 -5.90 25.93 7.33
CA GLU A 82 -6.81 27.09 7.31
C GLU A 82 -7.93 26.99 8.36
N ARG A 83 -8.31 25.77 8.76
CA ARG A 83 -9.32 25.52 9.80
C ARG A 83 -8.68 25.52 11.18
N LYS A 84 -9.01 26.56 11.97
CA LYS A 84 -8.56 26.76 13.35
C LYS A 84 -9.61 26.19 14.31
N ASP A 85 -9.73 24.86 14.35
CA ASP A 85 -10.49 24.22 15.43
C ASP A 85 -9.62 24.26 16.71
N GLU A 86 -10.09 24.90 17.78
CA GLU A 86 -9.29 25.22 18.99
C GLU A 86 -8.66 23.97 19.65
N THR A 87 -9.29 22.81 19.53
CA THR A 87 -8.84 21.55 20.15
C THR A 87 -7.68 20.90 19.38
N ASP A 88 -7.64 21.10 18.06
CA ASP A 88 -6.61 20.54 17.16
C ASP A 88 -5.34 21.40 17.11
N MET A 89 -5.32 22.59 17.74
CA MET A 89 -4.15 23.49 17.70
C MET A 89 -2.91 22.97 18.44
N LYS A 90 -3.03 21.92 19.25
CA LYS A 90 -1.91 21.35 20.02
C LYS A 90 -1.14 20.25 19.28
N CYS A 91 -1.74 19.63 18.26
CA CYS A 91 -1.16 18.51 17.53
C CYS A 91 -1.27 18.76 16.02
N GLY A 92 -0.20 18.46 15.27
CA GLY A 92 -0.24 18.49 13.81
C GLY A 92 -1.30 17.53 13.25
N ARG A 93 -1.92 17.91 12.13
CA ARG A 93 -2.88 17.05 11.42
C ARG A 93 -2.24 16.43 10.19
N LEU A 94 -2.25 15.10 10.12
CA LEU A 94 -1.91 14.37 8.90
C LEU A 94 -3.15 14.28 8.00
N THR A 95 -2.99 14.48 6.70
CA THR A 95 -4.05 14.19 5.72
C THR A 95 -3.44 13.36 4.60
N THR A 96 -3.93 12.14 4.47
CA THR A 96 -3.55 11.18 3.42
C THR A 96 -4.66 11.14 2.38
N ASP A 97 -4.32 11.33 1.12
CA ASP A 97 -5.24 11.17 -0.01
C ASP A 97 -4.66 10.11 -0.94
N MET A 98 -5.29 8.94 -0.96
CA MET A 98 -5.00 7.88 -1.90
C MET A 98 -6.04 7.93 -3.02
N ARG A 99 -5.55 7.92 -4.26
CA ARG A 99 -6.38 7.87 -5.46
C ARG A 99 -5.84 6.88 -6.46
N PHE A 100 -6.73 6.08 -7.01
CA PHE A 100 -6.39 5.28 -8.18
C PHE A 100 -6.47 6.14 -9.44
N THR A 101 -5.49 5.98 -10.32
CA THR A 101 -5.59 6.57 -11.65
C THR A 101 -6.64 5.80 -12.46
N PRO A 102 -7.44 6.45 -13.33
CA PRO A 102 -8.53 5.77 -14.04
C PRO A 102 -8.10 4.58 -14.89
N PHE A 103 -6.82 4.49 -15.27
CA PHE A 103 -6.25 3.44 -16.12
C PHE A 103 -5.46 2.38 -15.32
N SER A 104 -5.43 2.45 -13.99
CA SER A 104 -4.64 1.52 -13.17
C SER A 104 -5.26 0.13 -13.06
N CYS A 105 -6.58 0.05 -12.94
CA CYS A 105 -7.31 -1.21 -12.82
C CYS A 105 -7.73 -1.77 -14.19
N GLN A 106 -8.04 -3.06 -14.23
CA GLN A 106 -8.62 -3.70 -15.44
C GLN A 106 -9.92 -3.02 -15.86
N GLU A 107 -10.71 -2.56 -14.90
CA GLU A 107 -11.86 -1.72 -15.13
C GLU A 107 -11.49 -0.25 -14.95
N ARG A 108 -11.97 0.59 -15.86
CA ARG A 108 -11.68 2.01 -15.81
C ARG A 108 -12.37 2.63 -14.59
N GLY A 109 -11.58 3.07 -13.62
CA GLY A 109 -12.08 3.76 -12.44
C GLY A 109 -12.68 5.13 -12.76
N SER A 110 -13.64 5.55 -11.93
CA SER A 110 -14.11 6.93 -11.95
C SER A 110 -13.01 7.87 -11.47
N TRP A 111 -12.98 9.10 -11.99
CA TRP A 111 -12.04 10.11 -11.48
C TRP A 111 -12.40 10.56 -10.05
N ILE A 112 -13.69 10.53 -9.71
CA ILE A 112 -14.16 10.89 -8.38
C ILE A 112 -13.71 9.80 -7.42
N GLN A 113 -13.20 10.22 -6.26
CA GLN A 113 -12.76 9.31 -5.22
C GLN A 113 -13.94 8.41 -4.77
N GLY A 114 -13.78 7.10 -4.99
CA GLY A 114 -14.73 6.08 -4.57
C GLY A 114 -14.72 5.85 -3.05
N SER A 115 -15.53 4.91 -2.57
CA SER A 115 -15.44 4.44 -1.17
C SER A 115 -14.11 3.75 -0.91
N HIS A 116 -13.72 2.82 -1.77
CA HIS A 116 -12.49 2.03 -1.65
C HIS A 116 -11.23 2.91 -1.52
N ASP A 117 -11.11 3.96 -2.33
CA ASP A 117 -10.02 4.95 -2.25
C ASP A 117 -9.99 5.67 -0.90
N LYS A 118 -11.16 5.97 -0.32
CA LYS A 118 -11.26 6.62 1.00
C LYS A 118 -10.89 5.64 2.11
N ASP A 119 -11.35 4.40 2.01
CA ASP A 119 -11.03 3.35 3.00
C ASP A 119 -9.52 3.11 3.05
N LEU A 120 -8.85 3.02 1.90
CA LEU A 120 -7.39 2.96 1.81
C LEU A 120 -6.70 4.22 2.32
N SER A 121 -7.27 5.40 2.08
CA SER A 121 -6.75 6.66 2.62
C SER A 121 -6.78 6.69 4.15
N LEU A 122 -7.85 6.16 4.75
CA LEU A 122 -8.02 6.01 6.19
C LEU A 122 -7.05 4.97 6.76
N MET A 123 -6.92 3.80 6.12
CA MET A 123 -5.94 2.79 6.53
C MET A 123 -4.52 3.35 6.51
N LEU A 124 -4.14 4.10 5.47
CA LEU A 124 -2.83 4.78 5.42
C LEU A 124 -2.68 5.86 6.49
N HIS A 125 -3.76 6.57 6.83
CA HIS A 125 -3.74 7.57 7.88
C HIS A 125 -3.38 6.92 9.23
N GLU A 126 -4.10 5.86 9.59
CA GLU A 126 -3.92 5.10 10.83
C GLU A 126 -2.53 4.44 10.88
N SER A 127 -2.06 3.93 9.74
CA SER A 127 -0.73 3.30 9.60
C SER A 127 0.45 4.26 9.72
N LEU A 128 0.26 5.55 9.42
CA LEU A 128 1.35 6.52 9.46
C LEU A 128 1.34 7.32 10.76
N GLN A 129 0.16 7.49 11.38
CA GLN A 129 -0.01 8.28 12.59
C GLN A 129 0.98 7.94 13.73
N PRO A 130 1.23 6.66 14.10
CA PRO A 130 2.15 6.36 15.20
C PRO A 130 3.62 6.56 14.83
N ALA A 131 3.98 6.57 13.55
CA ALA A 131 5.34 6.85 13.10
C ALA A 131 5.67 8.35 13.13
N LEU A 132 4.66 9.23 13.12
CA LEU A 132 4.81 10.68 13.01
C LEU A 132 4.71 11.41 14.35
N CYS A 133 5.64 12.34 14.61
CA CYS A 133 5.65 13.18 15.81
C CYS A 133 4.69 14.38 15.71
N LEU A 134 3.38 14.14 15.64
CA LEU A 134 2.42 15.24 15.45
C LEU A 134 2.43 16.27 16.61
N HIS A 135 2.78 15.84 17.82
CA HIS A 135 2.85 16.69 19.03
C HIS A 135 4.02 17.70 19.02
N LYS A 136 5.11 17.41 18.31
CA LYS A 136 6.28 18.32 18.23
C LYS A 136 6.03 19.54 17.35
N TYR A 137 4.93 19.51 16.61
CA TYR A 137 4.76 20.29 15.41
C TYR A 137 3.38 20.96 15.34
N PRO A 138 3.07 21.86 16.30
CA PRO A 138 2.09 22.91 16.03
C PRO A 138 2.73 23.84 14.99
N HIS A 139 2.26 23.77 13.74
CA HIS A 139 2.58 24.70 12.64
C HIS A 139 3.87 24.50 11.81
N ALA A 140 4.71 23.47 11.99
CA ALA A 140 5.87 23.19 11.10
C ALA A 140 6.37 21.74 11.23
N GLY A 141 7.44 21.32 10.52
CA GLY A 141 8.16 20.01 10.48
C GLY A 141 7.40 18.65 10.50
N ILE A 142 7.92 17.63 9.80
CA ILE A 142 7.49 16.22 9.98
C ILE A 142 8.75 15.42 10.34
N GLU A 143 8.89 15.04 11.60
CA GLU A 143 9.88 14.03 12.03
C GLU A 143 9.18 12.68 12.11
N MET A 144 9.75 11.69 11.40
CA MET A 144 9.38 10.30 11.56
C MET A 144 10.41 9.60 12.45
N TYR A 145 9.96 8.80 13.41
CA TYR A 145 10.87 7.98 14.23
C TYR A 145 11.28 6.68 13.53
N ASP A 146 10.42 6.15 12.68
CA ASP A 146 10.63 4.87 12.02
C ASP A 146 10.03 4.85 10.61
N LEU A 147 10.44 3.87 9.82
CA LEU A 147 9.93 3.60 8.49
C LEU A 147 8.75 2.64 8.58
N VAL A 148 7.59 3.03 8.04
CA VAL A 148 6.44 2.13 7.97
C VAL A 148 6.60 1.18 6.79
N LEU A 149 6.65 -0.12 7.07
CA LEU A 149 6.65 -1.18 6.08
C LEU A 149 5.29 -1.85 6.05
N SER A 150 4.86 -2.34 4.90
CA SER A 150 3.62 -3.10 4.79
C SER A 150 3.84 -4.35 3.97
N CYS A 151 3.23 -5.45 4.40
CA CYS A 151 3.18 -6.71 3.67
C CYS A 151 1.76 -7.26 3.75
N SER A 152 1.30 -7.82 2.63
CA SER A 152 0.02 -8.52 2.53
C SER A 152 0.25 -10.03 2.39
N ILE A 153 -0.71 -10.80 2.88
CA ILE A 153 -0.78 -12.25 2.80
C ILE A 153 -2.21 -12.64 2.40
N ARG A 154 -2.33 -13.67 1.57
CA ARG A 154 -3.59 -14.35 1.27
C ARG A 154 -3.50 -15.79 1.79
N GLN A 155 -4.49 -16.20 2.59
CA GLN A 155 -4.65 -17.57 3.07
C GLN A 155 -5.64 -18.31 2.16
N ASP A 156 -5.22 -19.43 1.58
CA ASP A 156 -6.08 -20.28 0.75
C ASP A 156 -6.13 -21.69 1.35
N GLY A 157 -7.11 -21.91 2.23
CA GLY A 157 -7.30 -23.17 2.94
C GLY A 157 -6.11 -23.49 3.83
N THR A 158 -5.36 -24.54 3.50
CA THR A 158 -4.16 -24.94 4.25
C THR A 158 -2.89 -24.20 3.83
N SER A 159 -2.88 -23.57 2.66
CA SER A 159 -1.70 -22.90 2.09
C SER A 159 -1.79 -21.39 2.22
N TYR A 160 -0.64 -20.71 2.22
CA TYR A 160 -0.61 -19.25 2.24
C TYR A 160 0.35 -18.66 1.21
N VAL A 161 0.02 -17.45 0.78
CA VAL A 161 0.70 -16.72 -0.28
C VAL A 161 1.08 -15.35 0.27
N VAL A 162 2.39 -15.15 0.45
CA VAL A 162 2.94 -13.83 0.83
C VAL A 162 3.06 -12.94 -0.40
N ASP A 163 2.65 -11.67 -0.28
CA ASP A 163 2.65 -10.67 -1.33
C ASP A 163 1.93 -11.16 -2.62
N PRO A 164 0.60 -11.36 -2.54
CA PRO A 164 -0.20 -11.88 -3.63
C PRO A 164 -0.26 -10.90 -4.82
N SER A 165 -0.42 -11.47 -6.01
CA SER A 165 -0.75 -10.72 -7.23
C SER A 165 -2.25 -10.44 -7.34
N TYR A 166 -2.63 -9.48 -8.18
CA TYR A 166 -4.05 -9.18 -8.44
C TYR A 166 -4.87 -10.43 -8.81
N MET A 167 -4.28 -11.38 -9.55
CA MET A 167 -4.99 -12.61 -9.91
C MET A 167 -5.21 -13.54 -8.71
N GLU A 168 -4.30 -13.56 -7.74
CA GLU A 168 -4.38 -14.38 -6.53
C GLU A 168 -5.32 -13.76 -5.48
N GLU A 169 -5.39 -12.43 -5.43
CA GLU A 169 -6.38 -11.71 -4.59
C GLU A 169 -7.80 -11.90 -5.11
N ASN A 170 -7.98 -11.81 -6.43
CA ASN A 170 -9.29 -11.92 -7.07
C ASN A 170 -9.72 -13.36 -7.40
N SER A 171 -8.83 -14.34 -7.26
CA SER A 171 -9.18 -15.74 -7.43
C SER A 171 -10.01 -16.20 -6.24
N HIS A 172 -11.29 -16.46 -6.50
CA HIS A 172 -12.12 -17.25 -5.60
C HIS A 172 -11.84 -18.72 -5.88
N SER A 173 -11.42 -19.48 -4.86
CA SER A 173 -11.47 -20.94 -4.96
C SER A 173 -12.94 -21.34 -5.08
N LEU A 174 -13.27 -22.06 -6.17
CA LEU A 174 -14.60 -22.61 -6.43
C LEU A 174 -15.02 -23.68 -5.39
N VAL A 175 -14.05 -24.16 -4.62
CA VAL A 175 -14.27 -25.07 -3.50
C VAL A 175 -14.38 -24.19 -2.26
N ASP A 176 -15.53 -24.23 -1.58
CA ASP A 176 -15.76 -23.65 -0.24
C ASP A 176 -14.73 -24.22 0.74
N SER A 177 -13.51 -23.73 0.65
CA SER A 177 -12.43 -24.09 1.54
C SER A 177 -12.55 -23.11 2.70
N GLU A 178 -12.94 -23.63 3.85
CA GLU A 178 -12.87 -22.90 5.12
C GLU A 178 -11.44 -22.33 5.29
N ASN A 179 -11.30 -21.13 5.85
CA ASN A 179 -10.05 -20.35 5.93
C ASN A 179 -9.61 -19.71 4.61
N GLN A 180 -10.48 -18.87 4.03
CA GLN A 180 -10.10 -17.97 2.94
C GLN A 180 -10.21 -16.52 3.40
N GLY A 181 -9.06 -15.89 3.62
CA GLY A 181 -8.97 -14.47 3.93
C GLY A 181 -7.68 -13.83 3.43
N GLY A 182 -7.68 -12.50 3.46
CA GLY A 182 -6.53 -11.65 3.21
C GLY A 182 -6.14 -10.92 4.49
N LEU A 183 -4.85 -10.78 4.72
CA LEU A 183 -4.28 -10.05 5.85
C LEU A 183 -3.27 -9.04 5.33
N THR A 184 -3.38 -7.79 5.76
CA THR A 184 -2.38 -6.74 5.50
C THR A 184 -1.90 -6.16 6.81
N VAL A 185 -0.58 -6.14 7.01
CA VAL A 185 0.04 -5.65 8.25
C VAL A 185 1.00 -4.51 7.92
N ALA A 186 0.81 -3.37 8.58
CA ALA A 186 1.76 -2.28 8.63
C ALA A 186 2.62 -2.38 9.89
N TYR A 187 3.94 -2.32 9.73
CA TYR A 187 4.91 -2.64 10.78
C TYR A 187 6.05 -1.61 10.82
N LEU A 188 6.47 -1.29 12.04
CA LEU A 188 7.55 -0.38 12.40
C LEU A 188 8.76 -1.22 12.86
N PRO A 189 9.77 -1.43 12.01
CA PRO A 189 10.85 -2.39 12.27
C PRO A 189 11.83 -1.96 13.36
N SER A 190 12.04 -0.65 13.56
CA SER A 190 12.94 -0.14 14.60
C SER A 190 12.31 -0.25 15.99
N LEU A 191 10.99 -0.07 16.06
CA LEU A 191 10.21 -0.19 17.31
C LEU A 191 9.64 -1.58 17.56
N ASN A 192 9.74 -2.48 16.58
CA ASN A 192 9.07 -3.79 16.58
C ASN A 192 7.58 -3.69 16.95
N GLN A 193 6.88 -2.77 16.31
CA GLN A 193 5.48 -2.45 16.62
C GLN A 193 4.61 -2.52 15.37
N ILE A 194 3.45 -3.15 15.50
CA ILE A 194 2.42 -3.13 14.45
C ILE A 194 1.71 -1.78 14.50
N SER A 195 1.71 -1.06 13.38
CA SER A 195 1.05 0.23 13.25
C SER A 195 -0.41 0.12 12.82
N GLY A 196 -0.74 -0.89 12.03
CA GLY A 196 -2.07 -1.09 11.47
C GLY A 196 -2.20 -2.52 10.97
N LEU A 197 -3.39 -3.08 11.06
CA LEU A 197 -3.70 -4.43 10.63
C LEU A 197 -5.11 -4.45 10.04
N GLN A 198 -5.22 -4.99 8.83
CA GLN A 198 -6.49 -5.20 8.15
C GLN A 198 -6.63 -6.68 7.84
N SER A 199 -7.71 -7.30 8.30
CA SER A 199 -8.10 -8.66 7.93
C SER A 199 -9.40 -8.59 7.13
N ASP A 200 -9.47 -9.36 6.07
CA ASP A 200 -10.65 -9.53 5.24
C ASP A 200 -10.89 -11.02 4.99
N GLY A 201 -12.15 -11.43 4.86
CA GLY A 201 -12.53 -12.84 4.71
C GLY A 201 -12.54 -13.64 6.03
N ASP A 202 -12.52 -14.96 5.89
CA ASP A 202 -12.66 -15.92 6.99
C ASP A 202 -11.30 -16.58 7.29
N MET A 203 -10.82 -16.42 8.51
CA MET A 203 -9.56 -16.98 8.99
C MET A 203 -9.70 -17.41 10.45
N THR A 204 -9.22 -18.61 10.75
CA THR A 204 -9.05 -19.09 12.14
C THR A 204 -8.00 -18.26 12.90
N GLU A 205 -8.12 -18.21 14.23
CA GLU A 205 -7.19 -17.45 15.09
C GLU A 205 -5.72 -17.92 14.94
N ASP A 206 -5.51 -19.23 14.82
CA ASP A 206 -4.19 -19.82 14.64
C ASP A 206 -3.55 -19.40 13.31
N THR A 207 -4.33 -19.44 12.22
CA THR A 207 -3.86 -19.02 10.89
C THR A 207 -3.65 -17.51 10.81
N LEU A 208 -4.49 -16.71 11.47
CA LEU A 208 -4.32 -15.27 11.58
C LEU A 208 -3.02 -14.92 12.32
N THR A 209 -2.77 -15.55 13.46
CA THR A 209 -1.54 -15.31 14.24
C THR A 209 -0.29 -15.73 13.47
N ALA A 210 -0.34 -16.89 12.80
CA ALA A 210 0.74 -17.32 11.92
C ALA A 210 0.95 -16.36 10.74
N GLY A 211 -0.15 -15.86 10.15
CA GLY A 211 -0.15 -14.86 9.09
C GLY A 211 0.54 -13.56 9.52
N VAL A 212 0.21 -13.02 10.69
CA VAL A 212 0.87 -11.80 11.21
C VAL A 212 2.37 -11.98 11.35
N ARG A 213 2.83 -13.12 11.90
CA ARG A 213 4.26 -13.42 12.04
C ARG A 213 4.97 -13.48 10.68
N THR A 214 4.32 -14.14 9.72
CA THR A 214 4.81 -14.27 8.34
C THR A 214 4.87 -12.89 7.64
N CYS A 215 3.90 -12.01 7.87
CA CYS A 215 3.91 -10.64 7.35
C CYS A 215 5.10 -9.86 7.91
N ILE A 216 5.39 -10.00 9.20
CA ILE A 216 6.53 -9.33 9.84
C ILE A 216 7.85 -9.79 9.21
N GLU A 217 8.02 -11.09 8.96
CA GLU A 217 9.17 -11.63 8.23
C GLU A 217 9.27 -11.06 6.80
N GLY A 218 8.13 -10.92 6.12
CA GLY A 218 8.05 -10.29 4.80
C GLY A 218 8.50 -8.83 4.80
N CYS A 219 8.05 -8.04 5.78
CA CYS A 219 8.48 -6.66 5.99
C CYS A 219 10.01 -6.58 6.17
N PHE A 220 10.62 -7.46 6.97
CA PHE A 220 12.06 -7.47 7.17
C PHE A 220 12.87 -7.71 5.88
N LYS A 221 12.33 -8.48 4.92
CA LYS A 221 12.99 -8.68 3.61
C LYS A 221 12.98 -7.42 2.75
N ILE A 222 11.93 -6.61 2.84
CA ILE A 222 11.79 -5.35 2.07
C ILE A 222 12.64 -4.22 2.69
N TYR A 223 12.80 -4.24 4.01
CA TYR A 223 13.50 -3.19 4.77
C TYR A 223 14.88 -2.76 4.21
N PRO A 224 15.84 -3.66 3.92
CA PRO A 224 17.16 -3.25 3.41
C PRO A 224 17.09 -2.58 2.04
N VAL A 225 16.13 -2.94 1.19
CA VAL A 225 15.95 -2.33 -0.13
C VAL A 225 15.55 -0.86 0.02
N ILE A 226 14.62 -0.57 0.94
CA ILE A 226 14.16 0.79 1.23
C ILE A 226 15.27 1.61 1.88
N GLN A 227 15.97 1.04 2.87
CA GLN A 227 17.11 1.73 3.50
C GLN A 227 18.19 2.10 2.48
N HIS A 228 18.54 1.18 1.58
CA HIS A 228 19.52 1.44 0.53
C HIS A 228 19.04 2.53 -0.44
N ALA A 229 17.75 2.53 -0.81
CA ALA A 229 17.16 3.55 -1.67
C ALA A 229 17.19 4.94 -1.02
N LEU A 230 16.87 5.03 0.27
CA LEU A 230 16.94 6.26 1.06
C LEU A 230 18.37 6.76 1.20
N ALA A 231 19.32 5.89 1.59
CA ALA A 231 20.73 6.24 1.70
C ALA A 231 21.29 6.76 0.37
N ARG A 232 20.92 6.13 -0.76
CA ARG A 232 21.30 6.59 -2.10
C ARG A 232 20.71 7.96 -2.42
N ALA A 233 19.47 8.24 -2.02
CA ALA A 233 18.83 9.53 -2.25
C ALA A 233 19.50 10.64 -1.41
N VAL A 234 19.81 10.37 -0.14
CA VAL A 234 20.51 11.31 0.75
C VAL A 234 21.90 11.64 0.20
N ARG A 235 22.69 10.64 -0.21
CA ARG A 235 24.02 10.85 -0.83
C ARG A 235 23.96 11.67 -2.12
N ARG A 236 22.85 11.60 -2.86
CA ARG A 236 22.64 12.42 -4.07
C ARG A 236 22.27 13.86 -3.73
N ALA A 237 21.48 14.06 -2.67
CA ALA A 237 21.05 15.38 -2.24
C ALA A 237 22.17 16.15 -1.53
N ALA A 238 22.99 15.46 -0.74
CA ALA A 238 24.14 16.02 -0.04
C ALA A 238 25.38 15.14 -0.33
N PRO A 239 26.13 15.42 -1.41
CA PRO A 239 27.40 14.73 -1.65
C PRO A 239 28.38 15.03 -0.51
N PRO A 240 29.21 14.05 -0.10
CA PRO A 240 30.22 14.31 0.91
C PRO A 240 31.17 15.42 0.45
N PRO A 241 31.68 16.27 1.36
CA PRO A 241 32.68 17.26 1.00
C PRO A 241 33.91 16.56 0.42
N SER A 242 34.51 17.15 -0.62
CA SER A 242 35.76 16.65 -1.19
C SER A 242 36.85 16.69 -0.13
N GLU A 243 37.44 15.54 0.18
CA GLU A 243 38.65 15.45 1.00
C GLU A 243 39.77 16.22 0.29
N SER A 244 40.24 17.30 0.91
CA SER A 244 41.34 18.17 0.46
C SER A 244 42.69 17.67 0.96
#